data_AF-A0A7G8QDB4-F1
#
_entry.id   AF-A0A7G8QDB4-F1
#
_cell.length_a   1.000
_cell.length_b   1.000
_cell.length_c   1.000
_cell.angle_alpha   90.00
_cell.angle_beta   90.00
_cell.angle_gamma   90.00
#
_symmetry.space_group_name_H-M   'P 1'
#
loop_
_entity.id
_entity.type
_entity.pdbx_description
1 polymer ?
#
loop_
_entity_poly.entity_id
_entity_poly.type
_entity_poly.pdbx_seq_one_letter_code
_entity_poly.pdbx_strand_id
1 'polypeptide(L)' 'MAVPKKRTFISKNRIRKNIWKRKGYWAVLKAFSLEKSLYTGNSKSLFVRHNLTGFNIRKSLIFFIAYNFY' A
#
# COMPACT_ATOMS: atom_id res chain seq x y z
N MET A 1 12.58 13.58 -32.13
CA MET A 1 12.14 13.55 -30.71
C MET A 1 11.97 14.99 -30.24
N ALA A 2 10.85 15.34 -29.60
CA ALA A 2 10.65 16.71 -29.11
C ALA A 2 11.50 16.96 -27.85
N VAL A 3 12.37 17.96 -27.89
CA VAL A 3 13.26 18.32 -26.77
C VAL A 3 12.64 19.47 -25.97
N PRO A 4 12.54 19.37 -24.63
CA PRO A 4 11.97 20.43 -23.82
C PRO A 4 12.83 21.70 -23.88
N LYS A 5 12.22 22.82 -24.29
CA LYS A 5 12.92 24.11 -24.46
C LYS A 5 13.34 24.77 -23.14
N LYS A 6 12.61 24.49 -22.06
CA LYS A 6 12.82 25.07 -20.72
C LYS A 6 12.64 24.01 -19.65
N ARG A 7 13.36 24.16 -18.53
CA ARG A 7 13.18 23.28 -17.37
C ARG A 7 11.80 23.49 -16.76
N THR A 8 11.21 22.43 -16.25
CA THR A 8 9.90 22.54 -15.59
C THR A 8 10.04 23.16 -14.21
N PHE A 9 9.15 24.07 -13.86
CA PHE A 9 9.14 24.71 -12.55
C PHE A 9 8.99 23.69 -11.41
N ILE A 10 9.56 24.02 -10.24
CA ILE A 10 9.65 23.13 -9.08
C ILE A 10 8.26 22.69 -8.60
N SER A 11 7.27 23.59 -8.54
CA SER A 11 5.91 23.20 -8.10
C SER A 11 5.27 22.20 -9.08
N LYS A 12 5.41 22.44 -10.40
CA LYS A 12 4.92 21.54 -11.45
C LYS A 12 5.59 20.16 -11.37
N ASN A 13 6.86 20.11 -10.98
CA ASN A 13 7.58 18.85 -10.78
C ASN A 13 7.10 18.11 -9.51
N ARG A 14 6.85 18.83 -8.41
CA ARG A 14 6.31 18.27 -7.16
C ARG A 14 4.90 17.70 -7.35
N ILE A 15 4.03 18.38 -8.07
CA ILE A 15 2.66 17.91 -8.37
C ILE A 15 2.70 16.56 -9.10
N ARG A 16 3.55 16.42 -10.14
CA ARG A 16 3.71 15.15 -10.86
C ARG A 16 4.18 14.01 -9.95
N LYS A 17 5.15 14.27 -9.07
CA LYS A 17 5.61 13.28 -8.08
C LYS A 17 4.51 12.91 -7.07
N ASN A 18 3.71 13.87 -6.62
CA ASN A 18 2.62 13.63 -5.68
C ASN A 18 1.49 12.79 -6.30
N ILE A 19 1.17 13.01 -7.58
CA ILE A 19 0.21 12.16 -8.31
C ILE A 19 0.69 10.71 -8.35
N TRP A 20 1.98 10.48 -8.57
CA TRP A 20 2.55 9.14 -8.55
C TRP A 20 2.48 8.52 -7.15
N LYS A 21 2.88 9.24 -6.10
CA LYS A 21 2.80 8.78 -4.69
C LYS A 21 1.36 8.49 -4.23
N ARG A 22 0.38 9.25 -4.70
CA ARG A 22 -1.04 9.08 -4.37
C ARG A 22 -1.60 7.74 -4.88
N LYS A 23 -0.97 7.09 -5.87
CA LYS A 23 -1.37 5.74 -6.31
C LYS A 23 -1.12 4.69 -5.22
N GLY A 24 -0.02 4.81 -4.47
CA GLY A 24 0.27 3.91 -3.34
C GLY A 24 -0.73 4.03 -2.20
N TYR A 25 -1.24 5.24 -1.94
CA TYR A 25 -2.24 5.47 -0.90
C TYR A 25 -3.52 4.64 -1.11
N TRP A 26 -3.99 4.51 -2.34
CA TRP A 26 -5.16 3.67 -2.65
C TRP A 26 -4.90 2.18 -2.44
N ALA A 27 -3.68 1.71 -2.71
CA ALA A 27 -3.29 0.33 -2.43
C ALA A 27 -3.28 0.06 -0.92
N VAL A 28 -2.73 0.99 -0.13
CA VAL A 28 -2.70 0.91 1.34
C VAL A 28 -4.11 0.88 1.92
N LEU A 29 -5.03 1.74 1.45
CA LEU A 29 -6.41 1.75 1.94
C LEU A 29 -7.15 0.43 1.67
N LYS A 30 -6.99 -0.12 0.47
CA LYS A 30 -7.60 -1.42 0.11
C LYS A 30 -7.02 -2.55 0.96
N ALA A 31 -5.71 -2.55 1.14
CA ALA A 31 -5.02 -3.55 1.93
C ALA A 31 -5.36 -3.48 3.42
N PHE A 32 -5.47 -2.28 3.98
CA PHE A 32 -5.89 -2.07 5.37
C PHE A 32 -7.33 -2.54 5.63
N SER A 33 -8.24 -2.22 4.70
CA SER A 33 -9.63 -2.73 4.76
C SER A 33 -9.67 -4.26 4.73
N LEU A 34 -8.85 -4.87 3.88
CA LEU A 34 -8.71 -6.33 3.78
C LEU A 34 -8.15 -6.94 5.08
N GLU A 35 -7.10 -6.37 5.66
CA GLU A 35 -6.51 -6.84 6.92
C GLU A 35 -7.53 -6.83 8.06
N LYS A 36 -8.34 -5.77 8.17
CA LYS A 36 -9.42 -5.69 9.17
C LYS A 36 -10.50 -6.76 8.97
N SER A 37 -10.86 -7.06 7.72
CA SER A 37 -11.82 -8.11 7.38
C SER A 37 -11.29 -9.52 7.67
N LEU A 38 -9.99 -9.74 7.50
CA LEU A 38 -9.31 -11.00 7.85
C LEU A 38 -9.18 -11.16 9.36
N TYR A 39 -8.79 -10.09 10.07
CA TYR A 39 -8.61 -10.11 11.53
C TYR A 39 -9.90 -10.42 12.28
N THR A 40 -11.06 -10.02 11.75
CA THR A 40 -12.35 -10.24 12.39
C THR A 40 -12.92 -11.66 12.19
N GLY A 41 -12.26 -12.53 11.41
CA GLY A 41 -12.60 -13.96 11.29
C GLY A 41 -13.99 -14.29 10.73
N ASN A 42 -14.84 -13.29 10.47
CA ASN A 42 -16.25 -13.45 10.10
C ASN A 42 -16.47 -13.47 8.57
N SER A 43 -15.43 -13.31 7.75
CA SER A 43 -15.54 -13.28 6.29
C SER A 43 -15.41 -14.69 5.69
N LYS A 44 -16.56 -15.30 5.35
CA LYS A 44 -16.65 -16.66 4.79
C LYS A 44 -15.95 -16.87 3.43
N SER A 45 -15.60 -15.79 2.72
CA SER A 45 -15.03 -15.84 1.36
C SER A 45 -13.51 -15.57 1.29
N LEU A 46 -12.89 -15.08 2.36
CA LEU A 46 -11.47 -14.74 2.38
C LEU A 46 -10.70 -15.80 3.17
N PHE A 47 -10.55 -16.98 2.58
CA PHE A 47 -9.84 -18.10 3.17
C PHE A 47 -8.32 -17.91 3.04
N VAL A 48 -7.71 -17.13 3.94
CA VAL A 48 -6.25 -17.16 4.12
C VAL A 48 -5.92 -18.39 4.96
N ARG A 49 -5.19 -19.34 4.38
CA ARG A 49 -4.82 -20.61 5.01
C ARG A 49 -4.10 -20.34 6.35
N HIS A 50 -4.81 -20.52 7.46
CA HIS A 50 -4.30 -20.34 8.82
C HIS A 50 -3.50 -21.57 9.28
N ASN A 51 -2.57 -22.05 8.44
CA ASN A 51 -1.75 -23.19 8.81
C ASN A 51 -0.37 -22.70 9.23
N LEU A 52 -0.22 -22.69 10.56
CA LEU A 52 1.01 -22.63 11.36
C LEU A 52 1.44 -21.22 11.81
N THR A 53 1.52 -21.11 13.14
CA THR A 53 2.27 -20.15 13.97
C THR A 53 1.52 -18.89 14.42
N GLY A 54 1.64 -18.63 15.74
CA GLY A 54 0.95 -17.58 16.47
C GLY A 54 1.16 -16.18 15.88
N PHE A 55 0.12 -15.69 15.22
CA PHE A 55 0.09 -14.38 14.61
C PHE A 55 -0.10 -13.31 15.69
N ASN A 56 1.02 -12.84 16.22
CA ASN A 56 1.04 -11.78 17.22
C ASN A 56 0.81 -10.44 16.50
N ILE A 57 -0.25 -9.69 16.87
CA ILE A 57 -0.79 -8.51 16.16
C ILE A 57 0.31 -7.47 15.80
N ARG A 58 1.35 -7.34 16.64
CA ARG A 58 2.47 -6.42 16.40
C ARG A 58 3.40 -6.86 15.25
N LYS A 59 3.53 -8.17 15.00
CA LYS A 59 4.36 -8.72 13.90
C LYS A 59 3.63 -8.63 12.55
N SER A 60 2.29 -8.71 12.52
CA SER A 60 1.48 -8.50 11.32
C SER A 60 1.75 -7.13 10.69
N LEU A 61 1.63 -6.08 11.51
CA LEU A 61 1.73 -4.70 11.06
C LEU A 61 3.11 -4.38 10.49
N ILE A 62 4.17 -4.88 11.14
CA ILE A 62 5.57 -4.72 10.69
C ILE A 62 5.82 -5.47 9.39
N PHE A 63 5.33 -6.70 9.26
CA PHE A 63 5.47 -7.49 8.04
C PHE A 63 4.76 -6.83 6.85
N PHE A 64 3.59 -6.24 7.09
CA PHE A 64 2.80 -5.57 6.05
C PHE A 64 3.44 -4.26 5.56
N ILE A 65 4.04 -3.49 6.49
CA ILE A 65 4.79 -2.27 6.16
C ILE A 65 6.07 -2.63 5.38
N ALA A 66 6.80 -3.66 5.80
CA ALA A 66 8.03 -4.10 5.14
C ALA A 66 7.79 -4.62 3.71
N TYR A 67 6.70 -5.37 3.48
CA TYR A 67 6.42 -5.97 2.17
C TYR A 67 5.90 -4.97 1.11
N ASN A 68 5.39 -3.81 1.52
CA ASN A 68 4.82 -2.82 0.60
C ASN A 68 5.72 -1.58 0.37
N PHE A 69 6.83 -1.47 1.10
CA PHE A 69 7.79 -0.35 0.98
C PHE A 69 9.16 -0.76 0.43
N TYR A 70 9.35 -2.04 0.11
CA TYR A 70 10.48 -2.58 -0.65
C TYR A 70 10.04 -2.98 -2.06
#